data_AF-A0A502YVF2-F1
#
_entry.id   AF-A0A502YVF2-F1
#
_cell.length_a   1.000
_cell.length_b   1.000
_cell.length_c   1.000
_cell.angle_alpha   90.00
_cell.angle_beta   90.00
_cell.angle_gamma   90.00
#
_symmetry.space_group_name_H-M   'P 1'
#
loop_
_entity.id
_entity.type
_entity.pdbx_description
1 polymer ?
#
loop_
_entity_poly.entity_id
_entity_poly.type
_entity_poly.pdbx_seq_one_letter_code
_entity_poly.pdbx_strand_id
1 'polypeptide(L)' 'MRTWQVERRKRTRHLIELGGLVVKAGIVDLTNDDRAIIYGALLWIAAKLQSPEGKHSRDLWAARGKQAFNAERHEEKNGQ' A
#
# COMPACT_ATOMS: atom_id res chain seq x y z
N MET A 1 6.73 -16.14 25.73
CA MET A 1 7.19 -16.37 24.33
C MET A 1 8.58 -15.81 24.18
N ARG A 2 9.48 -16.46 23.42
CA ARG A 2 10.82 -15.92 23.13
C ARG A 2 10.68 -14.63 22.31
N THR A 3 11.46 -13.60 22.62
CA THR A 3 11.41 -12.26 21.99
C THR A 3 11.43 -12.33 20.46
N TRP A 4 12.32 -13.13 19.89
CA TRP A 4 12.44 -13.37 18.44
C TRP A 4 11.13 -13.87 17.78
N GLN A 5 10.34 -14.69 18.46
CA GLN A 5 9.07 -15.19 17.90
C GLN A 5 7.99 -14.10 17.83
N VAL A 6 8.07 -13.10 18.72
CA VAL A 6 7.18 -11.93 18.71
C VAL A 6 7.58 -11.00 17.58
N GLU A 7 8.88 -10.75 17.42
CA GLU A 7 9.43 -9.93 16.34
C GLU A 7 9.12 -10.51 14.96
N ARG A 8 9.30 -11.83 14.77
CA ARG A 8 8.96 -12.50 13.51
C ARG A 8 7.49 -12.32 13.15
N ARG A 9 6.57 -12.47 14.12
CA ARG A 9 5.14 -12.29 13.89
C ARG A 9 4.78 -10.85 13.54
N LYS A 10 5.41 -9.87 14.20
CA LYS A 10 5.24 -8.45 13.85
C LYS A 10 5.71 -8.19 12.41
N ARG A 11 6.89 -8.68 12.04
CA ARG A 11 7.42 -8.55 10.68
C ARG A 11 6.51 -9.19 9.62
N THR A 12 6.09 -10.45 9.84
CA THR A 12 5.21 -11.13 8.89
C THR A 12 3.88 -10.40 8.72
N ARG A 13 3.26 -9.96 9.82
CA ARG A 13 2.02 -9.18 9.76
C ARG A 13 2.21 -7.90 8.97
N HIS A 14 3.27 -7.15 9.26
CA HIS A 14 3.58 -5.91 8.55
C HIS A 14 3.77 -6.13 7.04
N LEU A 15 4.49 -7.17 6.63
CA LEU A 15 4.68 -7.48 5.21
C LEU A 15 3.38 -7.91 4.53
N ILE A 16 2.51 -8.63 5.23
CA ILE A 16 1.17 -9.00 4.73
C ILE A 16 0.31 -7.74 4.57
N GLU A 17 0.30 -6.85 5.55
CA GLU A 17 -0.44 -5.58 5.48
C GLU A 17 0.01 -4.74 4.29
N LEU A 18 1.34 -4.60 4.08
CA LEU A 18 1.88 -3.88 2.92
C LEU A 18 1.52 -4.56 1.59
N GLY A 19 1.63 -5.89 1.50
CA GLY A 19 1.21 -6.64 0.31
C GLY A 19 -0.28 -6.52 0.02
N GLY A 20 -1.10 -6.47 1.07
CA GLY A 20 -2.54 -6.26 0.98
C GLY A 20 -2.91 -4.93 0.33
N LEU A 21 -2.11 -3.88 0.51
CA LEU A 21 -2.33 -2.58 -0.15
C LEU A 21 -2.15 -2.67 -1.68
N VAL A 22 -1.24 -3.50 -2.16
CA VAL A 22 -1.01 -3.70 -3.61
C VAL A 22 -2.20 -4.39 -4.26
N VAL A 23 -2.73 -5.43 -3.60
CA VAL A 23 -3.94 -6.14 -4.05
C VAL A 23 -5.15 -5.20 -4.00
N LYS A 24 -5.34 -4.49 -2.88
CA LYS A 24 -6.48 -3.59 -2.67
C LYS A 24 -6.53 -2.43 -3.66
N ALA A 25 -5.37 -1.94 -4.11
CA ALA A 25 -5.27 -0.94 -5.15
C ALA A 25 -5.56 -1.47 -6.58
N GLY A 26 -5.91 -2.76 -6.73
CA GLY A 26 -6.17 -3.41 -8.03
C GLY A 26 -4.92 -3.63 -8.89
N ILE A 27 -3.73 -3.39 -8.33
CA ILE A 27 -2.48 -3.42 -9.10
C ILE A 27 -2.16 -4.83 -9.60
N VAL A 28 -2.44 -5.86 -8.79
CA VAL A 28 -2.19 -7.25 -9.18
C VAL A 28 -3.02 -7.64 -10.40
N ASP A 29 -4.31 -7.29 -10.42
CA ASP A 29 -5.19 -7.58 -11.54
C ASP A 29 -4.81 -6.78 -12.79
N LEU A 30 -4.50 -5.49 -12.62
CA LEU A 30 -4.11 -4.60 -13.73
C LEU A 30 -2.77 -4.99 -14.38
N THR A 31 -1.89 -5.65 -13.63
CA THR A 31 -0.56 -6.06 -14.11
C THR A 31 -0.48 -7.56 -14.42
N ASN A 32 -1.58 -8.30 -14.25
CA ASN A 32 -1.62 -9.75 -14.38
C ASN A 32 -0.54 -10.46 -13.53
N ASP A 33 -0.35 -9.99 -12.29
CA ASP A 33 0.69 -10.45 -11.35
C ASP A 33 2.13 -10.37 -11.88
N ASP A 34 2.40 -9.51 -12.88
CA ASP A 34 3.76 -9.30 -13.37
C ASP A 34 4.58 -8.52 -12.33
N ARG A 35 5.41 -9.27 -11.59
CA ARG A 35 6.27 -8.74 -10.54
C ARG A 35 7.27 -7.71 -11.03
N ALA A 36 7.74 -7.81 -12.28
CA ALA A 36 8.68 -6.85 -12.83
C ALA A 36 7.99 -5.51 -13.09
N ILE A 37 6.75 -5.52 -13.59
CA ILE A 37 5.94 -4.32 -13.78
C ILE A 37 5.62 -3.67 -12.43
N ILE A 38 5.15 -4.46 -11.45
CA ILE A 38 4.84 -3.96 -10.11
C ILE A 38 6.09 -3.33 -9.48
N TYR A 39 7.23 -4.02 -9.56
CA TYR A 39 8.48 -3.51 -8.98
C TYR A 39 8.95 -2.23 -9.69
N GLY A 40 8.87 -2.17 -11.02
CA GLY A 40 9.19 -0.97 -11.80
C GLY A 40 8.33 0.24 -11.40
N ALA A 41 7.03 0.04 -11.20
CA ALA A 41 6.13 1.10 -10.73
C ALA A 41 6.49 1.58 -9.32
N LEU A 42 6.84 0.67 -8.40
CA LEU A 42 7.28 1.01 -7.05
C LEU A 42 8.62 1.79 -7.06
N LEU A 43 9.55 1.44 -7.96
CA LEU A 43 10.79 2.20 -8.15
C LEU A 43 10.51 3.63 -8.66
N TRP A 44 9.57 3.79 -9.58
CA TRP A 44 9.17 5.12 -10.06
C TRP A 44 8.57 5.97 -8.94
N ILE A 45 7.71 5.37 -8.10
CA ILE A 45 7.16 6.02 -6.90
C ILE A 45 8.29 6.46 -5.96
N ALA A 46 9.26 5.58 -5.68
CA ALA A 46 10.40 5.89 -4.82
C ALA A 46 11.23 7.06 -5.38
N ALA A 47 11.50 7.07 -6.68
CA ALA A 47 12.19 8.16 -7.36
C ALA A 47 11.41 9.49 -7.24
N LYS A 48 10.09 9.47 -7.45
CA LYS A 48 9.25 10.67 -7.30
C LYS A 48 9.27 11.21 -5.86
N LEU A 49 9.30 10.34 -4.86
CA LEU A 49 9.38 10.75 -3.45
C LEU A 49 10.74 11.33 -3.04
N GLN A 50 11.80 11.00 -3.76
CA GLN A 50 13.14 11.56 -3.56
C GLN A 50 13.36 12.87 -4.34
N SER A 51 12.45 13.20 -5.27
CA SER A 51 12.50 14.46 -6.02
C SER A 51 12.19 15.70 -5.16
N PRO A 52 12.49 16.92 -5.63
CA PRO A 52 12.13 18.16 -4.94
C PRO A 52 10.62 18.29 -4.65
N GLU A 53 9.75 17.76 -5.52
CA GLU A 53 8.30 17.74 -5.30
C GLU A 53 7.83 16.56 -4.43
N GLY A 54 8.76 15.80 -3.84
CA GLY A 54 8.46 14.61 -3.05
C GLY A 54 7.56 14.91 -1.86
N LYS A 55 7.73 16.06 -1.19
CA LYS A 55 6.85 16.48 -0.08
C LYS A 55 5.41 16.66 -0.54
N HIS A 56 5.20 17.42 -1.61
CA HIS A 56 3.86 17.64 -2.17
C HIS A 56 3.22 16.33 -2.63
N SER A 57 4.00 15.44 -3.25
CA SER A 57 3.55 14.12 -3.67
C SER A 57 3.08 13.26 -2.49
N ARG A 58 3.82 13.27 -1.36
CA ARG A 58 3.40 12.58 -0.12
C ARG A 58 2.07 13.09 0.40
N ASP A 59 1.91 14.41 0.48
CA ASP A 59 0.70 15.03 1.02
C ASP A 59 -0.53 14.68 0.17
N LEU A 60 -0.39 14.77 -1.16
CA LEU A 60 -1.45 14.41 -2.10
C LEU A 60 -1.83 12.93 -2.02
N TRP A 61 -0.85 12.03 -2.02
CA TRP A 61 -1.10 10.59 -1.95
C TRP A 61 -1.68 10.17 -0.60
N ALA A 62 -1.25 10.79 0.50
CA ALA A 62 -1.83 10.54 1.82
C ALA A 62 -3.30 10.98 1.88
N ALA A 63 -3.64 12.14 1.29
CA ALA A 63 -5.02 12.60 1.22
C ALA A 63 -5.89 11.64 0.40
N ARG A 64 -5.41 11.24 -0.79
CA ARG A 64 -6.12 10.30 -1.67
C ARG A 64 -6.31 8.93 -1.01
N GLY A 65 -5.28 8.40 -0.36
CA GLY A 65 -5.37 7.13 0.37
C GLY A 65 -6.41 7.18 1.49
N LYS A 66 -6.43 8.24 2.30
CA LYS A 66 -7.44 8.43 3.35
C LYS A 66 -8.86 8.49 2.79
N GLN A 67 -9.07 9.18 1.66
CA GLN A 67 -10.36 9.26 1.00
C GLN A 67 -10.83 7.88 0.53
N ALA A 68 -9.96 7.10 -0.12
CA ALA A 68 -10.28 5.75 -0.58
C ALA A 68 -10.68 4.83 0.59
N PHE A 69 -9.88 4.81 1.66
CA PHE A 69 -10.22 4.02 2.86
C PHE A 69 -11.56 4.44 3.48
N ASN A 70 -11.86 5.73 3.52
CA ASN A 70 -13.12 6.20 4.07
C ASN A 70 -14.31 5.78 3.19
N ALA A 71 -14.19 5.89 1.86
CA ALA A 71 -15.23 5.50 0.92
C ALA A 71 -15.60 4.02 1.06
N GLU A 72 -14.62 3.13 1.06
CA GLU A 72 -14.83 1.68 1.24
C GLU A 72 -15.52 1.36 2.58
N ARG A 73 -15.12 2.05 3.67
CA ARG A 73 -15.77 1.88 4.98
C ARG A 73 -17.23 2.37 4.99
N HIS A 74 -17.59 3.32 4.14
CA HIS A 74 -18.97 3.76 4.00
C HIS A 74 -19.78 2.77 3.16
N GLU A 75 -19.21 2.19 2.11
CA GLU A 75 -19.83 1.14 1.31
C GLU A 75 -20.12 -0.12 2.15
N GLU A 76 -19.14 -0.57 2.95
CA GLU A 76 -19.31 -1.70 3.89
C GLU A 76 -20.46 -1.48 4.88
N LYS A 77 -20.67 -0.24 5.34
CA LYS A 77 -21.74 0.11 6.29
C LYS A 77 -23.11 0.27 5.64
N ASN A 78 -23.17 0.66 4.37
CA ASN A 78 -24.41 0.89 3.64
C ASN A 78 -24.94 -0.38 2.95
N GLY A 79 -24.07 -1.39 2.75
CA GLY A 79 -24.43 -2.70 2.21
C GLY A 79 -24.83 -3.74 3.28
N GLN A 80 -24.96 -3.33 4.54
CA GLN A 80 -25.33 -4.17 5.68
C GLN A 80 -26.63 -3.68 6.32
#